data_AF-W7Q2G4-F1
#
_entry.id   AF-W7Q2G4-F1
#
_cell.length_a   1.000
_cell.length_b   1.000
_cell.length_c   1.000
_cell.angle_alpha   90.00
_cell.angle_beta   90.00
_cell.angle_gamma   90.00
#
_symmetry.space_group_name_H-M   'P 1'
#
loop_
_entity.id
_entity.type
_entity.pdbx_description
1 polymer ?
#
loop_
_entity_poly.entity_id
_entity_poly.type
_entity_poly.pdbx_seq_one_letter_code
_entity_poly.pdbx_strand_id
1 'polypeptide(L)'
;MIGTLEDTQQREALLENLRELQRVHAERAEEGIGQRQGLLGALAEMFSELGEQAEAGESPIDDWQRQLEQGWEDLGGLMVDTGSAEIARFTIESTVLLAIWAGLLVILIALGRQLFMRRGLPLDLPREPRGWLLALHFLRRMLPWALAFFLVMGLAQVLPASPGRTLALIIAYLALCGRTLSVIVECVVSVFTRGHRFIAVLILQQRALRMLFVIGALIALGDALNSARLSLMVGDELAALGSVLANMLAAILSIRFIIKFKRPIKHLIRNRGWRVRREGGTTIELARIIGGLWHVPALLIVVGSLLAIFITVGDVGAALARSIVSAALLVLTLVVTGLIQRHTERSSKRRRISDYRRRLERFGYALSHVVAWIVFAELSLQVWGASLFGLGQEGVAGMRIGQALLALGFTVLLAWLVWIFADTAIQRALISSGRSRGRRVNQARAQTITPMIRNVIFATIVVITSIVGLANLGVNVTPLLAGAGVIGLALGFGAQTLVQDLITGIFIIIEDSLAVDDFVQINGHIGTVEGLTLRTVRLRDLDAVVHIITFSRIESIHNMSRQFGIA
;
A
#
# COMPACT_ATOMS: atom_id res chain seq x y z
N MET A 1 -16.17 25.36 48.97
CA MET A 1 -16.60 23.94 48.98
C MET A 1 -17.16 23.50 50.33
N ILE A 2 -16.73 24.07 51.47
CA ILE A 2 -17.31 23.75 52.79
C ILE A 2 -18.63 24.50 53.05
N GLY A 3 -18.77 25.75 52.63
CA GLY A 3 -20.03 26.51 52.78
C GLY A 3 -21.23 25.95 52.00
N THR A 4 -20.98 25.22 50.91
CA THR A 4 -22.01 24.50 50.13
C THR A 4 -22.58 23.27 50.84
N LEU A 5 -22.00 22.84 51.97
CA LEU A 5 -22.46 21.68 52.76
C LEU A 5 -23.28 22.07 54.00
N GLU A 6 -23.31 23.36 54.37
CA GLU A 6 -24.07 23.87 55.52
C GLU A 6 -25.52 24.20 55.16
N ASP A 7 -25.78 24.58 53.91
CA ASP A 7 -27.12 24.83 53.41
C ASP A 7 -27.79 23.53 52.92
N THR A 8 -28.92 23.18 53.54
CA THR A 8 -29.57 21.88 53.35
C THR A 8 -30.10 21.73 51.93
N GLN A 9 -30.58 22.82 51.32
CA GLN A 9 -31.05 22.82 49.94
C GLN A 9 -29.91 22.64 48.93
N GLN A 10 -28.77 23.31 49.15
CA GLN A 10 -27.63 23.21 48.23
C GLN A 10 -26.96 21.84 48.30
N ARG A 11 -26.96 21.22 49.49
CA ARG A 11 -26.49 19.84 49.68
C ARG A 11 -27.37 18.84 48.93
N GLU A 12 -28.69 18.99 48.97
CA GLU A 12 -29.61 18.14 48.22
C GLU A 12 -29.43 18.30 46.71
N ALA A 13 -29.34 19.53 46.21
CA ALA A 13 -29.09 19.80 44.79
C ALA A 13 -27.74 19.24 44.29
N LEU A 14 -26.71 19.27 45.14
CA LEU A 14 -25.40 18.69 44.80
C LEU A 14 -25.42 17.16 44.85
N LEU A 15 -26.13 16.55 45.80
CA LEU A 15 -26.35 15.11 45.85
C LEU A 15 -27.19 14.61 44.67
N GLU A 16 -28.16 15.41 44.22
CA GLU A 16 -28.99 15.11 43.06
C GLU A 16 -28.17 15.18 41.76
N ASN A 17 -27.37 16.23 41.57
CA ASN A 17 -26.41 16.33 40.46
C ASN A 17 -25.37 15.20 40.46
N LEU A 18 -24.88 14.78 41.63
CA LEU A 18 -23.93 13.66 41.73
C LEU A 18 -24.61 12.31 41.42
N ARG A 19 -25.87 12.11 41.83
CA ARG A 19 -26.66 10.93 41.48
C ARG A 19 -26.98 10.89 39.99
N GLU A 20 -27.26 12.05 39.38
CA GLU A 20 -27.49 12.19 37.96
C GLU A 20 -26.21 11.91 37.16
N LEU A 21 -25.07 12.46 37.57
CA LEU A 21 -23.76 12.13 36.99
C LEU A 21 -23.40 10.65 37.18
N GLN A 22 -23.74 10.05 38.32
CA GLN A 22 -23.53 8.62 38.55
C GLN A 22 -24.43 7.76 37.67
N ARG A 23 -25.70 8.17 37.43
CA ARG A 23 -26.60 7.52 36.47
C ARG A 23 -26.08 7.65 35.04
N VAL A 24 -25.67 8.85 34.61
CA VAL A 24 -25.08 9.07 33.28
C VAL A 24 -23.77 8.29 33.11
N HIS A 25 -22.96 8.14 34.17
CA HIS A 25 -21.78 7.29 34.12
C HIS A 25 -22.09 5.80 34.15
N ALA A 26 -23.15 5.37 34.84
CA ALA A 26 -23.61 3.98 34.84
C ALA A 26 -24.21 3.61 33.48
N GLU A 27 -25.03 4.47 32.88
CA GLU A 27 -25.56 4.34 31.52
C GLU A 27 -24.42 4.35 30.48
N ARG A 28 -23.43 5.25 30.61
CA ARG A 28 -22.22 5.22 29.76
C ARG A 28 -21.32 4.01 30.01
N ALA A 29 -21.34 3.43 31.21
CA ALA A 29 -20.59 2.21 31.52
C ALA A 29 -21.31 0.98 30.96
N GLU A 30 -22.64 0.93 30.98
CA GLU A 30 -23.43 -0.11 30.32
C GLU A 30 -23.36 0.01 28.78
N GLU A 31 -23.45 1.22 28.22
CA GLU A 31 -23.19 1.49 26.78
C GLU A 31 -21.71 1.21 26.41
N GLY A 32 -20.77 1.47 27.32
CA GLY A 32 -19.34 1.22 27.14
C GLY A 32 -18.92 -0.25 27.26
N ILE A 33 -19.76 -1.11 27.85
CA ILE A 33 -19.55 -2.56 27.91
C ILE A 33 -20.05 -3.24 26.62
N GLY A 34 -21.09 -2.69 25.97
CA GLY A 34 -21.54 -3.12 24.64
C GLY A 34 -20.61 -2.70 23.49
N GLN A 35 -19.74 -1.71 23.71
CA GLN A 35 -18.84 -1.16 22.69
C GLN A 35 -17.39 -1.68 22.80
N ARG A 36 -17.17 -2.95 23.17
CA ARG A 36 -15.89 -3.62 22.89
C ARG A 36 -15.81 -3.99 21.41
N GLN A 37 -15.69 -2.96 20.56
CA GLN A 37 -15.36 -3.05 19.13
C GLN A 37 -13.91 -3.55 18.94
N GLY A 38 -13.67 -4.81 19.27
CA GLY A 38 -12.49 -5.56 18.88
C GLY A 38 -12.92 -6.84 18.16
N LEU A 39 -12.04 -7.40 17.33
CA LEU A 39 -12.28 -8.64 16.57
C LEU A 39 -12.87 -9.79 17.43
N LEU A 40 -12.53 -9.85 18.71
CA LEU A 40 -13.04 -10.87 19.64
C LEU A 40 -14.48 -10.61 20.11
N GLY A 41 -14.90 -9.34 20.23
CA GLY A 41 -16.28 -8.98 20.56
C GLY A 41 -17.21 -9.30 19.38
N ALA A 42 -16.81 -8.90 18.17
CA ALA A 42 -17.55 -9.24 16.95
C ALA A 42 -17.61 -10.76 16.70
N LEU A 43 -16.57 -11.52 17.05
CA LEU A 43 -16.61 -12.99 16.98
C LEU A 43 -17.55 -13.59 18.04
N ALA A 44 -17.54 -13.07 19.27
CA ALA A 44 -18.44 -13.56 20.32
C ALA A 44 -19.92 -13.28 20.00
N GLU A 45 -20.21 -12.10 19.44
CA GLU A 45 -21.55 -11.71 18.99
C GLU A 45 -22.00 -12.59 17.81
N MET A 46 -21.13 -12.84 16.83
CA MET A 46 -21.37 -13.80 15.74
C MET A 46 -21.65 -15.21 16.25
N PHE A 47 -20.90 -15.70 17.25
CA PHE A 47 -21.15 -17.03 17.83
C PHE A 47 -22.44 -17.09 18.65
N SER A 48 -22.83 -15.98 19.30
CA SER A 48 -24.10 -15.87 20.01
C SER A 48 -25.29 -15.88 19.05
N GLU A 49 -25.20 -15.10 17.97
CA GLU A 49 -26.24 -15.00 16.92
C GLU A 49 -26.43 -16.34 16.19
N LEU A 50 -25.33 -17.06 15.88
CA LEU A 50 -25.38 -18.42 15.36
C LEU A 50 -25.96 -19.43 16.35
N GLY A 51 -25.74 -19.24 17.66
CA GLY A 51 -26.31 -20.09 18.70
C GLY A 51 -27.82 -19.89 18.87
N GLU A 52 -28.27 -18.64 18.80
CA GLU A 52 -29.68 -18.25 18.92
C GLU A 52 -30.48 -18.70 17.67
N GLN A 53 -29.90 -18.59 16.47
CA GLN A 53 -30.47 -19.16 15.23
C GLN A 53 -30.56 -20.69 15.27
N ALA A 54 -29.56 -21.34 15.87
CA ALA A 54 -29.55 -22.81 16.01
C ALA A 54 -30.61 -23.31 17.00
N GLU A 55 -30.90 -22.57 18.07
CA GLU A 55 -32.01 -22.90 18.99
C GLU A 55 -33.39 -22.65 18.38
N ALA A 56 -33.51 -21.72 17.43
CA ALA A 56 -34.74 -21.42 16.72
C ALA A 56 -35.12 -22.44 15.60
N GLY A 57 -34.26 -23.41 15.31
CA GLY A 57 -34.46 -24.36 14.20
C GLY A 57 -34.21 -23.76 12.80
N GLU A 58 -33.61 -22.57 12.74
CA GLU A 58 -33.13 -21.91 11.53
C GLU A 58 -31.59 -21.97 11.50
N SER A 59 -31.03 -23.12 11.89
CA SER A 59 -29.58 -23.30 11.81
C SER A 59 -29.17 -23.41 10.33
N PRO A 60 -28.02 -22.87 9.92
CA PRO A 60 -27.53 -23.07 8.56
C PRO A 60 -27.46 -24.55 8.19
N ILE A 61 -27.16 -25.44 9.14
CA ILE A 61 -27.07 -26.88 8.89
C ILE A 61 -28.43 -27.47 8.49
N ASP A 62 -29.52 -27.01 9.10
CA ASP A 62 -30.87 -27.47 8.78
C ASP A 62 -31.32 -26.96 7.40
N ASP A 63 -30.94 -25.73 7.02
CA ASP A 63 -31.13 -25.22 5.66
C ASP A 63 -30.40 -26.07 4.63
N TRP A 64 -29.12 -26.37 4.89
CA TRP A 64 -28.32 -27.24 4.03
C TRP A 64 -28.90 -28.64 3.89
N GLN A 65 -29.44 -29.21 4.98
CA GLN A 65 -30.09 -30.51 4.95
C GLN A 65 -31.39 -30.47 4.12
N ARG A 66 -32.23 -29.44 4.30
CA ARG A 66 -33.44 -29.24 3.51
C ARG A 66 -33.14 -29.08 2.03
N GLN A 67 -32.16 -28.25 1.69
CA GLN A 67 -31.73 -28.08 0.30
C GLN A 67 -31.25 -29.41 -0.28
N LEU A 68 -30.50 -30.22 0.48
CA LEU A 68 -29.98 -31.52 0.03
C LEU A 68 -31.10 -32.54 -0.21
N GLU A 69 -32.08 -32.61 0.68
CA GLU A 69 -33.24 -33.49 0.54
C GLU A 69 -34.11 -33.06 -0.66
N GLN A 70 -34.45 -31.78 -0.76
CA GLN A 70 -35.27 -31.23 -1.85
C GLN A 70 -34.54 -31.29 -3.20
N GLY A 71 -33.24 -30.97 -3.23
CA GLY A 71 -32.42 -31.09 -4.44
C GLY A 71 -32.26 -32.55 -4.88
N TRP A 72 -32.27 -33.52 -3.97
CA TRP A 72 -32.28 -34.93 -4.36
C TRP A 72 -33.60 -35.36 -4.99
N GLU A 73 -34.72 -34.86 -4.47
CA GLU A 73 -36.05 -35.08 -5.05
C GLU A 73 -36.20 -34.41 -6.43
N ASP A 74 -35.75 -33.17 -6.59
CA ASP A 74 -35.72 -32.44 -7.87
C ASP A 74 -34.89 -33.19 -8.93
N LEU A 75 -33.73 -33.74 -8.55
CA LEU A 75 -32.89 -34.54 -9.44
C LEU A 75 -33.60 -35.83 -9.86
N GLY A 76 -34.26 -36.49 -8.90
CA GLY A 76 -35.06 -37.69 -9.13
C GLY A 76 -36.22 -37.42 -10.10
N GLY A 77 -36.95 -36.32 -9.91
CA GLY A 77 -38.06 -35.89 -10.77
C GLY A 77 -37.62 -35.62 -12.20
N LEU A 78 -36.54 -34.84 -12.37
CA LEU A 78 -35.97 -34.56 -13.70
C LEU A 78 -35.52 -35.84 -14.43
N MET A 79 -35.00 -36.83 -13.71
CA MET A 79 -34.53 -38.07 -14.32
C MET A 79 -35.66 -39.06 -14.67
N VAL A 80 -36.81 -38.96 -13.99
CA VAL A 80 -37.99 -39.81 -14.22
C VAL A 80 -38.91 -39.24 -15.29
N ASP A 81 -39.08 -37.91 -15.34
CA ASP A 81 -39.97 -37.25 -16.30
C ASP A 81 -39.35 -37.07 -17.70
N THR A 82 -38.02 -37.09 -17.80
CA THR A 82 -37.33 -36.91 -19.09
C THR A 82 -37.25 -38.24 -19.86
N GLY A 83 -37.98 -38.35 -20.97
CA GLY A 83 -37.94 -39.54 -21.83
C GLY A 83 -36.54 -39.80 -22.42
N SER A 84 -36.19 -41.07 -22.66
CA SER A 84 -34.88 -41.47 -23.21
C SER A 84 -34.54 -40.79 -24.55
N ALA A 85 -35.55 -40.44 -25.35
CA ALA A 85 -35.41 -39.68 -26.58
C ALA A 85 -35.01 -38.20 -26.36
N GLU A 86 -35.50 -37.57 -25.29
CA GLU A 86 -35.13 -36.19 -24.94
C GLU A 86 -33.71 -36.12 -24.39
N ILE A 87 -33.29 -37.12 -23.61
CA ILE A 87 -31.89 -37.26 -23.16
C ILE A 87 -30.95 -37.47 -24.35
N ALA A 88 -31.34 -38.29 -25.33
CA ALA A 88 -30.57 -38.50 -26.55
C ALA A 88 -30.46 -37.20 -27.37
N ARG A 89 -31.56 -36.45 -27.50
CA ARG A 89 -31.54 -35.15 -28.20
C ARG A 89 -30.68 -34.11 -27.48
N PHE A 90 -30.80 -34.01 -26.16
CA PHE A 90 -29.99 -33.15 -25.30
C PHE A 90 -28.49 -33.43 -25.45
N THR A 91 -28.10 -34.70 -25.39
CA THR A 91 -26.69 -35.11 -25.48
C THR A 91 -26.12 -34.88 -26.87
N ILE A 92 -26.88 -35.16 -27.93
CA ILE A 92 -26.47 -34.88 -29.32
C ILE A 92 -26.31 -33.37 -29.55
N GLU A 93 -27.31 -32.56 -29.20
CA GLU A 93 -27.28 -31.11 -29.42
C GLU A 93 -26.13 -30.45 -28.66
N SER A 94 -25.91 -30.83 -27.39
CA SER A 94 -24.79 -30.33 -26.58
C SER A 94 -23.45 -30.76 -27.17
N THR A 95 -23.30 -32.03 -27.55
CA THR A 95 -22.04 -32.55 -28.11
C THR A 95 -21.70 -31.89 -29.44
N VAL A 96 -22.68 -31.68 -30.32
CA VAL A 96 -22.46 -31.01 -31.61
C VAL A 96 -22.04 -29.56 -31.39
N LEU A 97 -22.73 -28.81 -30.53
CA LEU A 97 -22.37 -27.42 -30.24
C LEU A 97 -20.99 -27.30 -29.57
N LEU A 98 -20.65 -28.20 -28.67
CA LEU A 98 -19.32 -28.26 -28.05
C LEU A 98 -18.23 -28.61 -29.06
N ALA A 99 -18.50 -29.53 -29.99
CA ALA A 99 -17.57 -29.88 -31.05
C ALA A 99 -17.34 -28.70 -32.01
N ILE A 100 -18.41 -27.96 -32.37
CA ILE A 100 -18.32 -26.73 -33.16
C ILE A 100 -17.49 -25.68 -32.42
N TRP A 101 -17.76 -25.45 -31.13
CA TRP A 101 -17.01 -24.52 -30.31
C TRP A 101 -15.53 -24.88 -30.20
N ALA A 102 -15.22 -26.15 -29.92
CA ALA A 102 -13.86 -26.64 -29.80
C ALA A 102 -13.11 -26.58 -31.14
N GLY A 103 -13.75 -26.96 -32.24
CA GLY A 103 -13.19 -26.86 -33.58
C GLY A 103 -12.88 -25.42 -33.97
N LEU A 104 -13.81 -24.51 -33.75
CA LEU A 104 -13.63 -23.08 -33.98
C LEU A 104 -12.48 -22.51 -33.14
N LEU A 105 -12.40 -22.89 -31.87
CA LEU A 105 -11.33 -22.49 -30.97
C LEU A 105 -9.95 -22.97 -31.45
N VAL A 106 -9.84 -24.22 -31.90
CA VAL A 106 -8.59 -24.77 -32.46
C VAL A 106 -8.17 -24.02 -33.72
N ILE A 107 -9.11 -23.74 -34.63
CA ILE A 107 -8.87 -22.97 -35.86
C ILE A 107 -8.41 -21.55 -35.53
N LEU A 108 -9.08 -20.86 -34.61
CA LEU A 108 -8.72 -19.49 -34.20
C LEU A 108 -7.36 -19.44 -33.51
N ILE A 109 -7.00 -20.45 -32.71
CA ILE A 109 -5.65 -20.56 -32.11
C ILE A 109 -4.59 -20.78 -33.20
N ALA A 110 -4.87 -21.65 -34.18
CA ALA A 110 -3.96 -21.90 -35.29
C ALA A 110 -3.73 -20.64 -36.15
N LEU A 111 -4.80 -19.93 -36.50
CA LEU A 111 -4.75 -18.65 -37.22
C LEU A 111 -3.98 -17.59 -36.42
N GLY A 112 -4.24 -17.48 -35.11
CA GLY A 112 -3.52 -16.56 -34.23
C GLY A 112 -2.02 -16.86 -34.17
N ARG A 113 -1.64 -18.14 -34.14
CA ARG A 113 -0.24 -18.58 -34.19
C ARG A 113 0.41 -18.26 -35.55
N GLN A 114 -0.30 -18.54 -36.65
CA GLN A 114 0.18 -18.27 -38.00
C GLN A 114 0.38 -16.78 -38.26
N LEU A 115 -0.53 -15.92 -37.79
CA LEU A 115 -0.42 -14.47 -37.92
C LEU A 115 0.82 -13.92 -37.20
N PHE A 116 1.11 -14.41 -36.00
CA PHE A 116 2.30 -14.02 -35.24
C PHE A 116 3.60 -14.46 -35.92
N MET A 117 3.62 -15.68 -36.45
CA MET A 117 4.76 -16.18 -37.23
C MET A 117 4.99 -15.31 -38.48
N ARG A 118 3.93 -14.98 -39.23
CA ARG A 118 4.01 -14.11 -40.42
C ARG A 118 4.51 -12.70 -40.09
N ARG A 119 4.16 -12.16 -38.93
CA ARG A 119 4.62 -10.83 -38.48
C ARG A 119 5.96 -10.84 -37.74
N GLY A 120 6.65 -11.98 -37.65
CA GLY A 120 7.95 -12.10 -36.98
C GLY A 120 7.91 -11.81 -35.47
N LEU A 121 6.74 -11.95 -34.84
CA LEU A 121 6.58 -11.69 -33.41
C LEU A 121 6.96 -12.92 -32.58
N PRO A 122 7.66 -12.76 -31.44
CA PRO A 122 8.07 -13.90 -30.61
C PRO A 122 6.85 -14.61 -30.00
N LEU A 123 6.83 -15.94 -30.10
CA LEU A 123 5.75 -16.77 -29.55
C LEU A 123 5.82 -16.92 -28.03
N ASP A 124 7.04 -16.95 -27.50
CA ASP A 124 7.34 -16.99 -26.08
C ASP A 124 7.78 -15.61 -25.60
N LEU A 125 7.34 -15.24 -24.41
CA LEU A 125 7.72 -13.97 -23.80
C LEU A 125 9.24 -13.96 -23.57
N PRO A 126 9.98 -12.99 -24.13
CA PRO A 126 11.42 -12.89 -23.89
C PRO A 126 11.68 -12.59 -22.40
N ARG A 127 12.92 -12.80 -21.94
CA ARG A 127 13.34 -12.57 -20.53
C ARG A 127 13.09 -11.15 -19.99
N GLU A 128 12.65 -10.20 -20.83
CA GLU A 128 12.14 -8.88 -20.44
C GLU A 128 11.04 -8.36 -21.42
N PRO A 129 9.82 -8.91 -21.41
CA PRO A 129 8.81 -8.63 -22.44
C PRO A 129 8.34 -7.17 -22.33
N ARG A 130 8.35 -6.35 -23.39
CA ARG A 130 7.87 -4.94 -23.33
C ARG A 130 6.40 -4.87 -22.88
N GLY A 131 5.96 -3.76 -22.27
CA GLY A 131 4.56 -3.62 -21.82
C GLY A 131 3.54 -3.87 -22.93
N TRP A 132 3.79 -3.34 -24.13
CA TRP A 132 2.96 -3.61 -25.31
C TRP A 132 3.00 -5.09 -25.76
N LEU A 133 4.14 -5.79 -25.57
CA LEU A 133 4.26 -7.22 -25.87
C LEU A 133 3.44 -8.07 -24.89
N LEU A 134 3.32 -7.63 -23.63
CA LEU A 134 2.43 -8.28 -22.66
C LEU A 134 0.95 -8.11 -23.05
N ALA A 135 0.55 -6.90 -23.47
CA ALA A 135 -0.80 -6.65 -23.97
C ALA A 135 -1.10 -7.47 -25.23
N LEU A 136 -0.14 -7.56 -26.15
CA LEU A 136 -0.29 -8.35 -27.37
C LEU A 136 -0.32 -9.86 -27.07
N HIS A 137 0.46 -10.34 -26.10
CA HIS A 137 0.42 -11.74 -25.64
C HIS A 137 -0.92 -12.08 -24.96
N PHE A 138 -1.42 -11.18 -24.11
CA PHE A 138 -2.76 -11.29 -23.51
C PHE A 138 -3.82 -11.41 -24.60
N LEU A 139 -3.82 -10.49 -25.56
CA LEU A 139 -4.78 -10.47 -26.66
C LEU A 139 -4.67 -11.75 -27.49
N ARG A 140 -3.46 -12.21 -27.85
CA ARG A 140 -3.29 -13.46 -28.60
C ARG A 140 -3.85 -14.68 -27.86
N ARG A 141 -3.66 -14.75 -26.54
CA ARG A 141 -4.09 -15.90 -25.73
C ARG A 141 -5.58 -15.88 -25.37
N MET A 142 -6.20 -14.70 -25.32
CA MET A 142 -7.60 -14.51 -24.92
C MET A 142 -8.55 -14.37 -26.13
N LEU A 143 -8.12 -13.70 -27.20
CA LEU A 143 -8.94 -13.42 -28.39
C LEU A 143 -9.56 -14.68 -29.03
N PRO A 144 -8.85 -15.81 -29.22
CA PRO A 144 -9.47 -17.02 -29.77
C PRO A 144 -10.60 -17.57 -28.90
N TRP A 145 -10.46 -17.48 -27.58
CA TRP A 145 -11.45 -17.95 -26.61
C TRP A 145 -12.70 -17.06 -26.61
N ALA A 146 -12.49 -15.74 -26.58
CA ALA A 146 -13.58 -14.77 -26.62
C ALA A 146 -14.34 -14.84 -27.96
N LEU A 147 -13.62 -14.85 -29.09
CA LEU A 147 -14.26 -14.96 -30.41
C LEU A 147 -15.01 -16.28 -30.57
N ALA A 148 -14.43 -17.41 -30.16
CA ALA A 148 -15.13 -18.70 -30.21
C ALA A 148 -16.42 -18.69 -29.36
N PHE A 149 -16.37 -18.11 -28.16
CA PHE A 149 -17.54 -17.95 -27.31
C PHE A 149 -18.61 -17.06 -27.95
N PHE A 150 -18.26 -15.85 -28.43
CA PHE A 150 -19.22 -14.92 -29.04
C PHE A 150 -19.83 -15.47 -30.33
N LEU A 151 -19.04 -16.17 -31.16
CA LEU A 151 -19.52 -16.79 -32.39
C LEU A 151 -20.50 -17.92 -32.08
N VAL A 152 -20.21 -18.77 -31.08
CA VAL A 152 -21.12 -19.84 -30.66
C VAL A 152 -22.36 -19.28 -29.96
N MET A 153 -22.22 -18.22 -29.16
CA MET A 153 -23.35 -17.50 -28.57
C MET A 153 -24.25 -16.90 -29.64
N GLY A 154 -23.68 -16.31 -30.70
CA GLY A 154 -24.42 -15.78 -31.85
C GLY A 154 -25.12 -16.87 -32.65
N LEU A 155 -24.42 -17.97 -32.97
CA LEU A 155 -25.01 -19.14 -33.62
C LEU A 155 -26.15 -19.72 -32.79
N ALA A 156 -25.95 -19.78 -31.48
CA ALA A 156 -26.96 -20.25 -30.56
C ALA A 156 -28.22 -19.40 -30.68
N GLN A 157 -28.16 -18.06 -30.76
CA GLN A 157 -29.36 -17.21 -30.89
C GLN A 157 -30.26 -17.53 -32.09
N VAL A 158 -29.70 -18.09 -33.17
CA VAL A 158 -30.43 -18.47 -34.38
C VAL A 158 -31.10 -19.85 -34.25
N LEU A 159 -30.56 -20.71 -33.38
CA LEU A 159 -31.10 -22.04 -33.10
C LEU A 159 -32.26 -21.95 -32.10
N PRO A 160 -33.25 -22.88 -32.15
CA PRO A 160 -34.30 -22.98 -31.14
C PRO A 160 -33.72 -23.06 -29.72
N ALA A 161 -34.45 -22.56 -28.73
CA ALA A 161 -34.06 -22.72 -27.35
C ALA A 161 -34.14 -24.22 -26.97
N SER A 162 -33.01 -24.80 -26.58
CA SER A 162 -32.94 -26.18 -26.11
C SER A 162 -32.05 -26.29 -24.87
N PRO A 163 -32.28 -27.28 -23.99
CA PRO A 163 -31.45 -27.46 -22.79
C PRO A 163 -30.00 -27.81 -23.15
N GLY A 164 -29.79 -28.57 -24.24
CA GLY A 164 -28.46 -28.97 -24.71
C GLY A 164 -27.61 -27.78 -25.15
N ARG A 165 -28.24 -26.78 -25.77
CA ARG A 165 -27.61 -25.49 -26.10
C ARG A 165 -27.20 -24.71 -24.86
N THR A 166 -28.07 -24.64 -23.84
CA THR A 166 -27.76 -23.93 -22.59
C THR A 166 -26.55 -24.54 -21.90
N LEU A 167 -26.48 -25.88 -21.84
CA LEU A 167 -25.33 -26.59 -21.26
C LEU A 167 -24.04 -26.34 -22.06
N ALA A 168 -24.09 -26.37 -23.39
CA ALA A 168 -22.93 -26.07 -24.23
C ALA A 168 -22.42 -24.63 -24.03
N LEU A 169 -23.31 -23.65 -23.90
CA LEU A 169 -22.94 -22.25 -23.62
C LEU A 169 -22.34 -22.08 -22.23
N ILE A 170 -22.86 -22.80 -21.22
CA ILE A 170 -22.30 -22.80 -19.87
C ILE A 170 -20.88 -23.36 -19.87
N ILE A 171 -20.63 -24.50 -20.53
CA ILE A 171 -19.29 -25.07 -20.67
C ILE A 171 -18.33 -24.10 -21.39
N ALA A 172 -18.81 -23.43 -22.45
CA ALA A 172 -18.01 -22.42 -23.13
C ALA A 172 -17.71 -21.21 -22.23
N TYR A 173 -18.67 -20.75 -21.41
CA TYR A 173 -18.51 -19.68 -20.42
C TYR A 173 -17.50 -20.06 -19.33
N LEU A 174 -17.66 -21.24 -18.74
CA LEU A 174 -16.76 -21.83 -17.73
C LEU A 174 -15.31 -21.83 -18.22
N ALA A 175 -15.11 -22.31 -19.45
CA ALA A 175 -13.79 -22.42 -20.03
C ALA A 175 -13.20 -21.03 -20.39
N LEU A 176 -14.03 -20.08 -20.81
CA LEU A 176 -13.63 -18.68 -21.01
C LEU A 176 -13.17 -18.04 -19.69
N CYS A 177 -13.94 -18.15 -18.61
CA CYS A 177 -13.61 -17.62 -17.28
C CYS A 177 -12.37 -18.27 -16.66
N GLY A 178 -12.24 -19.59 -16.75
CA GLY A 178 -11.01 -20.28 -16.36
C GLY A 178 -9.80 -19.77 -17.16
N ARG A 179 -9.99 -19.53 -18.47
CA ARG A 179 -8.92 -19.00 -19.32
C ARG A 179 -8.55 -17.57 -18.98
N THR A 180 -9.51 -16.68 -18.73
CA THR A 180 -9.24 -15.29 -18.37
C THR A 180 -8.41 -15.22 -17.08
N LEU A 181 -8.82 -15.93 -16.03
CA LEU A 181 -8.08 -15.95 -14.76
C LEU A 181 -6.63 -16.44 -14.97
N SER A 182 -6.45 -17.52 -15.72
CA SER A 182 -5.12 -18.08 -16.03
C SER A 182 -4.23 -17.09 -16.80
N VAL A 183 -4.76 -16.46 -17.86
CA VAL A 183 -3.99 -15.51 -18.70
C VAL A 183 -3.67 -14.22 -17.94
N ILE A 184 -4.60 -13.72 -17.11
CA ILE A 184 -4.39 -12.55 -16.27
C ILE A 184 -3.21 -12.78 -15.32
N VAL A 185 -3.23 -13.90 -14.56
CA VAL A 185 -2.14 -14.22 -13.63
C VAL A 185 -0.82 -14.46 -14.38
N GLU A 186 -0.85 -15.12 -15.54
CA GLU A 186 0.33 -15.26 -16.40
C GLU A 186 0.95 -13.91 -16.78
N CYS A 187 0.14 -12.94 -17.17
CA CYS A 187 0.59 -11.60 -17.54
C CYS A 187 1.21 -10.88 -16.33
N VAL A 188 0.56 -10.92 -15.17
CA VAL A 188 1.07 -10.34 -13.91
C VAL A 188 2.44 -10.94 -13.56
N VAL A 189 2.53 -12.27 -13.52
CA VAL A 189 3.77 -12.97 -13.14
C VAL A 189 4.88 -12.67 -14.16
N SER A 190 4.54 -12.47 -15.44
CA SER A 190 5.49 -12.15 -16.50
C SER A 190 6.14 -10.76 -16.35
N VAL A 191 5.50 -9.82 -15.65
CA VAL A 191 6.10 -8.51 -15.32
C VAL A 191 7.32 -8.68 -14.42
N PHE A 192 7.36 -9.74 -13.62
CA PHE A 192 8.42 -10.01 -12.64
C PHE A 192 9.58 -10.86 -13.17
N THR A 193 9.70 -11.06 -14.48
CA THR A 193 10.72 -11.91 -15.14
C THR A 193 12.19 -11.48 -14.98
N ARG A 194 12.48 -10.43 -14.21
CA ARG A 194 13.83 -9.84 -14.10
C ARG A 194 14.77 -10.56 -13.13
N GLY A 195 15.99 -10.85 -13.60
CA GLY A 195 17.08 -11.35 -12.78
C GLY A 195 16.76 -12.67 -12.08
N HIS A 196 17.13 -12.78 -10.79
CA HIS A 196 16.93 -14.00 -9.99
C HIS A 196 15.46 -14.38 -9.74
N ARG A 197 14.48 -13.58 -10.20
CA ARG A 197 13.05 -13.89 -10.11
C ARG A 197 12.57 -14.80 -11.25
N PHE A 198 13.32 -14.86 -12.35
CA PHE A 198 12.95 -15.60 -13.56
C PHE A 198 12.63 -17.07 -13.31
N ILE A 199 13.42 -17.75 -12.47
CA ILE A 199 13.20 -19.18 -12.15
C ILE A 199 11.85 -19.39 -11.43
N ALA A 200 11.50 -18.49 -10.51
CA ALA A 200 10.21 -18.57 -9.82
C ALA A 200 9.04 -18.32 -10.78
N VAL A 201 9.20 -17.37 -11.71
CA VAL A 201 8.21 -17.09 -12.75
C VAL A 201 8.00 -18.30 -13.65
N LEU A 202 9.07 -18.96 -14.10
CA LEU A 202 8.96 -20.17 -14.93
C LEU A 202 8.20 -21.31 -14.22
N ILE A 203 8.51 -21.56 -12.95
CA ILE A 203 7.82 -22.60 -12.16
C ILE A 203 6.33 -22.29 -12.04
N LEU A 204 5.98 -21.02 -11.79
CA LEU A 204 4.60 -20.56 -11.73
C LEU A 204 3.89 -20.72 -13.08
N GLN A 205 4.50 -20.26 -14.17
CA GLN A 205 3.90 -20.37 -15.51
C GLN A 205 3.64 -21.83 -15.94
N GLN A 206 4.53 -22.76 -15.59
CA GLN A 206 4.36 -24.16 -16.00
C GLN A 206 3.31 -24.91 -15.16
N ARG A 207 3.27 -24.68 -13.84
CA ARG A 207 2.46 -25.50 -12.92
C ARG A 207 1.23 -24.80 -12.35
N ALA A 208 1.24 -23.47 -12.22
CA ALA A 208 0.18 -22.71 -11.58
C ALA A 208 -1.04 -22.49 -12.50
N LEU A 209 -0.79 -22.28 -13.80
CA LEU A 209 -1.81 -21.88 -14.77
C LEU A 209 -2.95 -22.89 -14.96
N ARG A 210 -2.65 -24.20 -14.84
CA ARG A 210 -3.67 -25.26 -14.95
C ARG A 210 -4.61 -25.28 -13.75
N MET A 211 -4.08 -25.13 -12.54
CA MET A 211 -4.93 -25.06 -11.33
C MET A 211 -5.74 -23.77 -11.31
N LEU A 212 -5.16 -22.64 -11.73
CA LEU A 212 -5.91 -21.37 -11.85
C LEU A 212 -7.04 -21.47 -12.87
N PHE A 213 -6.84 -22.20 -13.97
CA PHE A 213 -7.93 -22.46 -14.92
C PHE A 213 -9.09 -23.20 -14.26
N VAL A 214 -8.82 -24.27 -13.52
CA VAL A 214 -9.85 -25.06 -12.82
C VAL A 214 -10.54 -24.24 -11.74
N ILE A 215 -9.80 -23.45 -10.97
CA ILE A 215 -10.37 -22.55 -9.96
C ILE A 215 -11.31 -21.54 -10.62
N GLY A 216 -10.88 -20.88 -11.69
CA GLY A 216 -11.72 -19.90 -12.40
C GLY A 216 -12.95 -20.53 -13.07
N ALA A 217 -12.83 -21.77 -13.57
CA ALA A 217 -13.96 -22.51 -14.11
C ALA A 217 -14.96 -22.89 -13.01
N LEU A 218 -14.51 -23.34 -11.83
CA LEU A 218 -15.42 -23.67 -10.72
C LEU A 218 -16.14 -22.45 -10.15
N ILE A 219 -15.46 -21.30 -10.05
CA ILE A 219 -16.11 -20.04 -9.65
C ILE A 219 -17.20 -19.67 -10.67
N ALA A 220 -16.90 -19.78 -11.96
CA ALA A 220 -17.89 -19.53 -13.02
C ALA A 220 -19.02 -20.56 -13.04
N LEU A 221 -18.79 -21.78 -12.53
CA LEU A 221 -19.83 -22.80 -12.36
C LEU A 221 -20.79 -22.41 -11.25
N GLY A 222 -20.26 -21.95 -10.12
CA GLY A 222 -21.07 -21.38 -9.05
C GLY A 222 -21.96 -20.25 -9.54
N ASP A 223 -21.36 -19.30 -10.27
CA ASP A 223 -22.08 -18.17 -10.86
C ASP A 223 -23.13 -18.60 -11.89
N ALA A 224 -22.79 -19.52 -12.80
CA ALA A 224 -23.73 -20.00 -13.82
C ALA A 224 -24.92 -20.76 -13.22
N LEU A 225 -24.71 -21.51 -12.13
CA LEU A 225 -25.76 -22.23 -11.43
C LEU A 225 -26.74 -21.28 -10.75
N ASN A 226 -26.28 -20.15 -10.24
CA ASN A 226 -27.14 -19.12 -9.66
C ASN A 226 -27.88 -18.25 -10.71
N SER A 227 -27.80 -18.58 -12.00
CA SER A 227 -28.49 -17.81 -13.03
C SER A 227 -29.96 -18.21 -13.14
N ALA A 228 -30.87 -17.23 -13.20
CA ALA A 228 -32.31 -17.46 -13.28
C ALA A 228 -32.72 -18.44 -14.40
N ARG A 229 -31.98 -18.45 -15.52
CA ARG A 229 -32.25 -19.36 -16.64
C ARG A 229 -31.95 -20.82 -16.30
N LEU A 230 -30.91 -21.10 -15.51
CA LEU A 230 -30.54 -22.45 -15.14
C LEU A 230 -31.34 -22.95 -13.94
N SER A 231 -31.61 -22.04 -13.00
CA SER A 231 -32.54 -22.25 -11.87
C SER A 231 -33.89 -22.76 -12.35
N LEU A 232 -34.48 -22.09 -13.35
CA LEU A 232 -35.75 -22.51 -13.98
C LEU A 232 -35.70 -23.87 -14.69
N MET A 233 -34.51 -24.34 -15.10
CA MET A 233 -34.36 -25.61 -15.83
C MET A 233 -34.07 -26.81 -14.90
N VAL A 234 -33.45 -26.55 -13.75
CA VAL A 234 -32.87 -27.57 -12.87
C VAL A 234 -33.54 -27.62 -11.49
N GLY A 235 -34.29 -26.58 -11.13
CA GLY A 235 -34.83 -26.37 -9.78
C GLY A 235 -33.97 -25.38 -9.01
N ASP A 236 -34.62 -24.48 -8.26
CA ASP A 236 -33.94 -23.40 -7.52
C ASP A 236 -33.02 -23.97 -6.43
N GLU A 237 -33.47 -25.02 -5.71
CA GLU A 237 -32.70 -25.64 -4.63
C GLU A 237 -31.50 -26.45 -5.16
N LEU A 238 -31.68 -27.19 -6.26
CA LEU A 238 -30.60 -27.95 -6.87
C LEU A 238 -29.51 -27.04 -7.47
N ALA A 239 -29.95 -25.94 -8.09
CA ALA A 239 -29.06 -24.90 -8.61
C ALA A 239 -28.27 -24.21 -7.48
N ALA A 240 -28.94 -23.88 -6.37
CA ALA A 240 -28.30 -23.31 -5.18
C ALA A 240 -27.24 -24.25 -4.61
N LEU A 241 -27.57 -25.51 -4.35
CA LEU A 241 -26.62 -26.52 -3.85
C LEU A 241 -25.41 -26.70 -4.76
N GLY A 242 -25.67 -26.87 -6.07
CA GLY A 242 -24.62 -27.04 -7.05
C GLY A 242 -23.67 -25.83 -7.05
N SER A 243 -24.22 -24.63 -6.89
CA SER A 243 -23.43 -23.40 -6.80
C SER A 243 -22.52 -23.41 -5.59
N VAL A 244 -23.05 -23.74 -4.41
CA VAL A 244 -22.25 -23.73 -3.19
C VAL A 244 -21.15 -24.80 -3.22
N LEU A 245 -21.46 -26.01 -3.70
CA LEU A 245 -20.47 -27.08 -3.87
C LEU A 245 -19.34 -26.67 -4.83
N ALA A 246 -19.68 -26.02 -5.95
CA ALA A 246 -18.68 -25.53 -6.90
C ALA A 246 -17.74 -24.48 -6.28
N ASN A 247 -18.30 -23.55 -5.51
CA ASN A 247 -17.54 -22.51 -4.81
C ASN A 247 -16.68 -23.07 -3.66
N MET A 248 -17.20 -24.05 -2.90
CA MET A 248 -16.45 -24.74 -1.86
C MET A 248 -15.24 -25.49 -2.45
N LEU A 249 -15.44 -26.20 -3.56
CA LEU A 249 -14.35 -26.85 -4.31
C LEU A 249 -13.31 -25.83 -4.82
N ALA A 250 -13.76 -24.69 -5.35
CA ALA A 250 -12.89 -23.61 -5.80
C ALA A 250 -12.03 -23.05 -4.64
N ALA A 251 -12.62 -22.88 -3.46
CA ALA A 251 -11.92 -22.41 -2.27
C ALA A 251 -10.91 -23.43 -1.75
N ILE A 252 -11.26 -24.71 -1.67
CA ILE A 252 -10.33 -25.80 -1.29
C ILE A 252 -9.14 -25.86 -2.27
N LEU A 253 -9.40 -25.77 -3.57
CA LEU A 253 -8.36 -25.72 -4.59
C LEU A 253 -7.49 -24.47 -4.48
N SER A 254 -8.07 -23.33 -4.09
CA SER A 254 -7.34 -22.09 -3.82
C SER A 254 -6.43 -22.20 -2.59
N ILE A 255 -6.89 -22.82 -1.51
CA ILE A 255 -6.06 -23.15 -0.33
C ILE A 255 -4.89 -24.05 -0.74
N ARG A 256 -5.18 -25.12 -1.49
CA ARG A 256 -4.16 -26.04 -2.01
C ARG A 256 -3.17 -25.33 -2.93
N PHE A 257 -3.64 -24.39 -3.76
CA PHE A 257 -2.79 -23.54 -4.60
C PHE A 257 -1.82 -22.69 -3.76
N ILE A 258 -2.35 -21.99 -2.74
CA ILE A 258 -1.55 -21.12 -1.86
C ILE A 258 -0.45 -21.91 -1.16
N ILE A 259 -0.78 -23.08 -0.59
CA ILE A 259 0.18 -23.94 0.11
C ILE A 259 1.23 -24.49 -0.86
N LYS A 260 0.80 -25.01 -2.02
CA LYS A 260 1.71 -25.60 -3.03
C LYS A 260 2.66 -24.58 -3.64
N PHE A 261 2.22 -23.34 -3.85
CA PHE A 261 3.04 -22.26 -4.42
C PHE A 261 3.63 -21.28 -3.38
N LYS A 262 3.58 -21.63 -2.08
CA LYS A 262 4.21 -20.89 -0.98
C LYS A 262 5.64 -20.47 -1.28
N ARG A 263 6.46 -21.41 -1.78
CA ARG A 263 7.90 -21.20 -2.01
C ARG A 263 8.19 -20.37 -3.28
N PRO A 264 7.62 -20.68 -4.46
CA PRO A 264 7.82 -19.85 -5.66
C PRO A 264 7.41 -18.39 -5.46
N ILE A 265 6.26 -18.12 -4.84
CA ILE A 265 5.78 -16.76 -4.59
C ILE A 265 6.65 -16.06 -3.54
N LYS A 266 7.06 -16.75 -2.46
CA LYS A 266 8.05 -16.22 -1.51
C LYS A 266 9.35 -15.81 -2.20
N HIS A 267 9.83 -16.61 -3.16
CA HIS A 267 11.04 -16.31 -3.92
C HIS A 267 10.84 -15.11 -4.85
N LEU A 268 9.65 -14.97 -5.45
CA LEU A 268 9.27 -13.81 -6.26
C LEU A 268 9.35 -12.50 -5.46
N ILE A 269 8.84 -12.52 -4.23
CA ILE A 269 8.81 -11.35 -3.33
C ILE A 269 10.21 -11.03 -2.79
N ARG A 270 10.91 -12.04 -2.23
CA ARG A 270 12.17 -11.88 -1.50
C ARG A 270 13.35 -11.55 -2.42
N ASN A 271 13.44 -12.14 -3.61
CA ASN A 271 14.65 -12.00 -4.42
C ASN A 271 14.68 -10.68 -5.17
N ARG A 272 15.46 -9.73 -4.64
CA ARG A 272 15.86 -8.49 -5.34
C ARG A 272 17.28 -8.61 -5.90
N GLY A 273 17.62 -7.76 -6.87
CA GLY A 273 18.95 -7.75 -7.50
C GLY A 273 20.09 -7.39 -6.53
N TRP A 274 21.33 -7.75 -6.89
CA TRP A 274 22.52 -7.63 -6.04
C TRP A 274 22.77 -6.20 -5.52
N ARG A 275 22.57 -5.17 -6.36
CA ARG A 275 22.74 -3.76 -5.95
C ARG A 275 21.85 -3.37 -4.77
N VAL A 276 20.58 -3.81 -4.81
CA VAL A 276 19.61 -3.54 -3.74
C VAL A 276 19.99 -4.30 -2.48
N ARG A 277 20.41 -5.58 -2.60
CA ARG A 277 20.85 -6.40 -1.46
C ARG A 277 22.04 -5.80 -0.72
N ARG A 278 22.99 -5.20 -1.45
CA ARG A 278 24.21 -4.60 -0.88
C ARG A 278 23.93 -3.30 -0.12
N GLU A 279 22.91 -2.54 -0.52
CA GLU A 279 22.53 -1.29 0.15
C GLU A 279 21.68 -1.51 1.43
N GLY A 280 21.35 -2.76 1.78
CA GLY A 280 20.95 -3.17 3.13
C GLY A 280 19.94 -2.28 3.85
N GLY A 281 18.81 -1.97 3.22
CA GLY A 281 17.77 -1.11 3.81
C GLY A 281 16.59 -1.86 4.43
N THR A 282 15.83 -1.16 5.28
CA THR A 282 14.56 -1.60 5.92
C THR A 282 13.55 -2.21 4.93
N THR A 283 13.54 -1.74 3.68
CA THR A 283 12.68 -2.27 2.60
C THR A 283 12.95 -3.74 2.26
N ILE A 284 14.19 -4.23 2.44
CA ILE A 284 14.54 -5.64 2.23
C ILE A 284 14.03 -6.51 3.38
N GLU A 285 14.12 -6.01 4.60
CA GLU A 285 13.61 -6.69 5.79
C GLU A 285 12.09 -6.78 5.75
N LEU A 286 11.40 -5.67 5.45
CA LEU A 286 9.97 -5.67 5.21
C LEU A 286 9.57 -6.65 4.09
N ALA A 287 10.27 -6.64 2.95
CA ALA A 287 10.01 -7.60 1.87
C ALA A 287 10.28 -9.07 2.28
N ARG A 288 11.19 -9.31 3.22
CA ARG A 288 11.49 -10.64 3.76
C ARG A 288 10.39 -11.13 4.70
N ILE A 289 9.90 -10.24 5.57
CA ILE A 289 8.78 -10.50 6.49
C ILE A 289 7.50 -10.74 5.67
N ILE A 290 7.15 -9.83 4.78
CA ILE A 290 5.98 -9.94 3.89
C ILE A 290 6.09 -11.20 3.02
N GLY A 291 7.25 -11.46 2.40
CA GLY A 291 7.47 -12.68 1.62
C GLY A 291 7.45 -13.97 2.44
N GLY A 292 7.65 -13.90 3.76
CA GLY A 292 7.48 -15.02 4.68
C GLY A 292 6.03 -15.27 5.04
N LEU A 293 5.27 -14.20 5.26
CA LEU A 293 3.91 -14.22 5.82
C LEU A 293 2.79 -14.08 4.77
N TRP A 294 3.09 -13.87 3.49
CA TRP A 294 2.08 -13.62 2.45
C TRP A 294 0.92 -14.63 2.39
N HIS A 295 1.21 -15.89 2.73
CA HIS A 295 0.24 -16.98 2.72
C HIS A 295 -0.81 -16.87 3.83
N VAL A 296 -0.50 -16.19 4.95
CA VAL A 296 -1.43 -16.07 6.09
C VAL A 296 -2.61 -15.16 5.74
N PRO A 297 -2.42 -13.91 5.25
CA PRO A 297 -3.54 -13.09 4.78
C PRO A 297 -4.33 -13.75 3.64
N ALA A 298 -3.64 -14.40 2.69
CA ALA A 298 -4.30 -15.07 1.57
C ALA A 298 -5.19 -16.23 2.04
N LEU A 299 -4.73 -17.03 3.01
CA LEU A 299 -5.54 -18.09 3.62
C LEU A 299 -6.71 -17.52 4.42
N LEU A 300 -6.50 -16.47 5.21
CA LEU A 300 -7.56 -15.82 5.98
C LEU A 300 -8.69 -15.30 5.08
N ILE A 301 -8.36 -14.69 3.93
CA ILE A 301 -9.37 -14.22 2.96
C ILE A 301 -10.18 -15.40 2.40
N VAL A 302 -9.52 -16.49 2.02
CA VAL A 302 -10.22 -17.66 1.44
C VAL A 302 -11.08 -18.37 2.50
N VAL A 303 -10.58 -18.50 3.73
CA VAL A 303 -11.33 -19.07 4.85
C VAL A 303 -12.50 -18.16 5.25
N GLY A 304 -12.29 -16.84 5.27
CA GLY A 304 -13.35 -15.87 5.50
C GLY A 304 -14.42 -15.90 4.41
N SER A 305 -14.02 -16.13 3.15
CA SER A 305 -14.96 -16.30 2.03
C SER A 305 -15.75 -17.61 2.16
N LEU A 306 -15.13 -18.69 2.64
CA LEU A 306 -15.82 -19.95 2.97
C LEU A 306 -16.83 -19.78 4.10
N LEU A 307 -16.45 -19.06 5.17
CA LEU A 307 -17.36 -18.74 6.28
C LEU A 307 -18.52 -17.86 5.81
N ALA A 308 -18.25 -16.86 4.98
CA ALA A 308 -19.31 -16.03 4.40
C ALA A 308 -20.29 -16.87 3.57
N ILE A 309 -19.78 -17.76 2.70
CA ILE A 309 -20.61 -18.69 1.92
C ILE A 309 -21.43 -19.62 2.82
N PHE A 310 -20.90 -20.02 3.98
CA PHE A 310 -21.61 -20.87 4.93
C PHE A 310 -22.73 -20.13 5.68
N ILE A 311 -22.54 -18.83 5.95
CA ILE A 311 -23.49 -18.01 6.72
C ILE A 311 -24.58 -17.41 5.82
N THR A 312 -24.23 -16.95 4.61
CA THR A 312 -25.18 -16.32 3.69
C THR A 312 -25.77 -17.36 2.73
N VAL A 313 -26.74 -18.13 3.21
CA VAL A 313 -27.59 -18.96 2.35
C VAL A 313 -28.49 -18.00 1.55
N GLY A 314 -28.16 -17.73 0.27
CA GLY A 314 -29.06 -17.02 -0.65
C GLY A 314 -28.50 -15.85 -1.49
N ASP A 315 -27.40 -15.19 -1.10
CA ASP A 315 -26.80 -14.07 -1.89
C ASP A 315 -25.30 -14.27 -2.19
N VAL A 316 -24.97 -15.50 -2.58
CA VAL A 316 -23.60 -15.92 -2.94
C VAL A 316 -23.10 -15.14 -4.18
N GLY A 317 -24.01 -14.72 -5.07
CA GLY A 317 -23.68 -13.97 -6.29
C GLY A 317 -23.04 -12.60 -6.02
N ALA A 318 -23.60 -11.81 -5.10
CA ALA A 318 -23.06 -10.48 -4.79
C ALA A 318 -21.69 -10.56 -4.08
N ALA A 319 -21.52 -11.48 -3.14
CA ALA A 319 -20.26 -11.66 -2.41
C ALA A 319 -19.11 -12.11 -3.34
N LEU A 320 -19.39 -13.02 -4.28
CA LEU A 320 -18.39 -13.49 -5.24
C LEU A 320 -18.05 -12.43 -6.29
N ALA A 321 -19.03 -11.69 -6.81
CA ALA A 321 -18.76 -10.57 -7.72
C ALA A 321 -17.82 -9.54 -7.08
N ARG A 322 -18.05 -9.21 -5.79
CA ARG A 322 -17.17 -8.34 -4.99
C ARG A 322 -15.76 -8.92 -4.84
N SER A 323 -15.63 -10.23 -4.59
CA SER A 323 -14.34 -10.91 -4.52
C SER A 323 -13.57 -10.87 -5.86
N ILE A 324 -14.26 -11.04 -6.99
CA ILE A 324 -13.67 -11.02 -8.34
C ILE A 324 -13.18 -9.60 -8.68
N VAL A 325 -13.96 -8.57 -8.37
CA VAL A 325 -13.57 -7.18 -8.58
C VAL A 325 -12.35 -6.83 -7.73
N SER A 326 -12.29 -7.25 -6.45
CA SER A 326 -11.12 -7.02 -5.60
C SER A 326 -9.86 -7.75 -6.10
N ALA A 327 -10.00 -8.98 -6.60
CA ALA A 327 -8.90 -9.73 -7.22
C ALA A 327 -8.40 -9.06 -8.52
N ALA A 328 -9.32 -8.55 -9.35
CA ALA A 328 -8.99 -7.82 -10.57
C ALA A 328 -8.26 -6.50 -10.25
N LEU A 329 -8.72 -5.77 -9.23
CA LEU A 329 -8.06 -4.55 -8.73
C LEU A 329 -6.65 -4.86 -8.21
N LEU A 330 -6.46 -5.96 -7.48
CA LEU A 330 -5.13 -6.35 -6.97
C LEU A 330 -4.17 -6.65 -8.12
N VAL A 331 -4.64 -7.43 -9.11
CA VAL A 331 -3.89 -7.72 -10.33
C VAL A 331 -3.52 -6.43 -11.06
N LEU A 332 -4.47 -5.52 -11.27
CA LEU A 332 -4.23 -4.24 -11.92
C LEU A 332 -3.14 -3.43 -11.18
N THR A 333 -3.22 -3.38 -9.86
CA THR A 333 -2.27 -2.66 -9.00
C THR A 333 -0.87 -3.26 -9.07
N LEU A 334 -0.75 -4.59 -9.10
CA LEU A 334 0.51 -5.30 -9.29
C LEU A 334 1.11 -5.04 -10.69
N VAL A 335 0.28 -4.94 -11.72
CA VAL A 335 0.73 -4.56 -13.07
C VAL A 335 1.23 -3.12 -13.10
N VAL A 336 0.46 -2.18 -12.54
CA VAL A 336 0.81 -0.75 -12.47
C VAL A 336 2.13 -0.57 -11.73
N THR A 337 2.27 -1.13 -10.53
CA THR A 337 3.52 -1.06 -9.75
C THR A 337 4.70 -1.72 -10.48
N GLY A 338 4.49 -2.86 -11.14
CA GLY A 338 5.51 -3.50 -11.96
C GLY A 338 5.93 -2.69 -13.19
N LEU A 339 5.00 -1.97 -13.83
CA LEU A 339 5.28 -1.05 -14.94
C LEU A 339 6.03 0.21 -14.46
N ILE A 340 5.65 0.78 -13.32
CA ILE A 340 6.34 1.91 -12.68
C ILE A 340 7.79 1.53 -12.40
N GLN A 341 8.01 0.40 -11.71
CA GLN A 341 9.37 -0.07 -11.38
C GLN A 341 10.24 -0.26 -12.64
N ARG A 342 9.63 -0.72 -13.73
CA ARG A 342 10.31 -0.88 -15.01
C ARG A 342 10.71 0.43 -15.66
N HIS A 343 9.85 1.45 -15.57
CA HIS A 343 10.14 2.77 -16.11
C HIS A 343 11.34 3.40 -15.40
N THR A 344 11.38 3.29 -14.07
CA THR A 344 12.48 3.77 -13.21
C THR A 344 13.85 3.25 -13.63
N GLU A 345 13.97 1.94 -13.80
CA GLU A 345 15.26 1.31 -14.09
C GLU A 345 15.78 1.62 -15.49
N ARG A 346 14.88 1.90 -16.45
CA ARG A 346 15.25 2.34 -17.81
C ARG A 346 15.76 3.78 -17.82
N SER A 347 15.12 4.68 -17.05
CA SER A 347 15.56 6.08 -16.94
C SER A 347 16.97 6.17 -16.36
N SER A 348 17.29 5.38 -15.33
CA SER A 348 18.60 5.40 -14.67
C SER A 348 19.78 4.97 -15.55
N LYS A 349 19.55 4.23 -16.66
CA LYS A 349 20.64 3.79 -17.56
C LYS A 349 21.01 4.83 -18.63
N ARG A 350 20.15 5.81 -18.90
CA ARG A 350 20.26 6.66 -20.11
C ARG A 350 20.92 8.02 -19.93
N ARG A 351 21.19 8.52 -18.72
CA ARG A 351 21.71 9.89 -18.53
C ARG A 351 22.67 10.01 -17.34
N ARG A 352 23.78 10.74 -17.53
CA ARG A 352 24.62 11.30 -16.45
C ARG A 352 23.83 12.44 -15.77
N ILE A 353 22.85 12.08 -14.95
CA ILE A 353 22.00 13.03 -14.23
C ILE A 353 22.66 13.38 -12.89
N SER A 354 22.58 14.66 -12.48
CA SER A 354 22.99 15.12 -11.13
C SER A 354 22.36 14.27 -10.02
N ASP A 355 23.09 13.99 -8.95
CA ASP A 355 22.62 13.16 -7.83
C ASP A 355 21.30 13.64 -7.19
N TYR A 356 21.01 14.95 -7.25
CA TYR A 356 19.75 15.55 -6.81
C TYR A 356 18.54 14.96 -7.54
N ARG A 357 18.51 15.07 -8.87
CA ARG A 357 17.40 14.57 -9.68
C ARG A 357 17.25 13.05 -9.56
N ARG A 358 18.34 12.32 -9.30
CA ARG A 358 18.29 10.87 -9.03
C ARG A 358 17.63 10.53 -7.68
N ARG A 359 17.73 11.40 -6.68
CA ARG A 359 17.03 11.23 -5.39
C ARG A 359 15.56 11.64 -5.49
N LEU A 360 15.26 12.75 -6.17
CA LEU A 360 13.89 13.19 -6.41
C LEU A 360 13.10 12.20 -7.29
N GLU A 361 13.73 11.65 -8.33
CA GLU A 361 13.11 10.59 -9.13
C GLU A 361 12.81 9.37 -8.26
N ARG A 362 13.72 8.92 -7.39
CA ARG A 362 13.48 7.83 -6.43
C ARG A 362 12.31 8.13 -5.48
N PHE A 363 12.20 9.35 -4.99
CA PHE A 363 11.07 9.80 -4.17
C PHE A 363 9.76 9.73 -4.95
N GLY A 364 9.72 10.28 -6.17
CA GLY A 364 8.54 10.23 -7.03
C GLY A 364 8.09 8.79 -7.34
N TYR A 365 9.04 7.87 -7.55
CA TYR A 365 8.73 6.46 -7.73
C TYR A 365 8.17 5.80 -6.46
N ALA A 366 8.75 6.07 -5.29
CA ALA A 366 8.22 5.58 -4.03
C ALA A 366 6.81 6.12 -3.76
N LEU A 367 6.57 7.41 -3.97
CA LEU A 367 5.26 8.05 -3.88
C LEU A 367 4.25 7.37 -4.82
N SER A 368 4.61 7.16 -6.09
CA SER A 368 3.70 6.49 -7.04
C SER A 368 3.34 5.05 -6.64
N HIS A 369 4.23 4.32 -5.97
CA HIS A 369 3.91 2.99 -5.42
C HIS A 369 2.95 3.10 -4.24
N VAL A 370 3.19 4.03 -3.31
CA VAL A 370 2.32 4.25 -2.16
C VAL A 370 0.92 4.66 -2.61
N VAL A 371 0.81 5.60 -3.55
CA VAL A 371 -0.46 6.04 -4.14
C VAL A 371 -1.19 4.88 -4.82
N ALA A 372 -0.50 4.06 -5.61
CA ALA A 372 -1.13 2.90 -6.25
C ALA A 372 -1.73 1.92 -5.21
N TRP A 373 -1.04 1.68 -4.10
CA TRP A 373 -1.56 0.82 -3.02
C TRP A 373 -2.69 1.47 -2.23
N ILE A 374 -2.68 2.78 -2.01
CA ILE A 374 -3.78 3.50 -1.37
C ILE A 374 -5.04 3.46 -2.25
N VAL A 375 -4.89 3.74 -3.55
CA VAL A 375 -6.00 3.66 -4.52
C VAL A 375 -6.57 2.24 -4.56
N PHE A 376 -5.71 1.22 -4.55
CA PHE A 376 -6.16 -0.17 -4.43
C PHE A 376 -6.94 -0.44 -3.15
N ALA A 377 -6.42 -0.02 -2.00
CA ALA A 377 -7.07 -0.23 -0.72
C ALA A 377 -8.46 0.44 -0.68
N GLU A 378 -8.57 1.66 -1.21
CA GLU A 378 -9.85 2.36 -1.30
C GLU A 378 -10.84 1.68 -2.24
N LEU A 379 -10.43 1.39 -3.48
CA LEU A 379 -11.30 0.72 -4.44
C LEU A 379 -11.71 -0.67 -3.95
N SER A 380 -10.81 -1.37 -3.27
CA SER A 380 -11.13 -2.65 -2.63
C SER A 380 -12.16 -2.45 -1.53
N LEU A 381 -11.99 -1.48 -0.63
CA LEU A 381 -12.96 -1.22 0.44
C LEU A 381 -14.34 -0.85 -0.11
N GLN A 382 -14.39 -0.02 -1.16
CA GLN A 382 -15.63 0.39 -1.83
C GLN A 382 -16.44 -0.80 -2.35
N VAL A 383 -15.75 -1.82 -2.85
CA VAL A 383 -16.37 -3.07 -3.33
C VAL A 383 -17.06 -3.83 -2.20
N TRP A 384 -16.58 -3.71 -0.96
CA TRP A 384 -17.18 -4.33 0.22
C TRP A 384 -18.17 -3.40 0.96
N GLY A 385 -18.55 -2.27 0.36
CA GLY A 385 -19.47 -1.29 0.98
C GLY A 385 -18.81 -0.39 2.03
N ALA A 386 -17.49 -0.48 2.22
CA ALA A 386 -16.73 0.37 3.12
C ALA A 386 -15.99 1.47 2.32
N SER A 387 -15.65 2.61 2.94
CA SER A 387 -14.79 3.61 2.28
C SER A 387 -13.86 4.25 3.30
N LEU A 388 -12.60 4.51 2.92
CA LEU A 388 -11.68 5.29 3.75
C LEU A 388 -11.93 6.79 3.60
N PHE A 389 -12.43 7.22 2.43
CA PHE A 389 -12.64 8.64 2.10
C PHE A 389 -14.11 9.10 2.23
N GLY A 390 -15.01 8.27 2.76
CA GLY A 390 -16.39 8.67 3.06
C GLY A 390 -17.28 8.86 1.83
N LEU A 391 -16.95 8.24 0.69
CA LEU A 391 -17.80 8.24 -0.51
C LEU A 391 -18.95 7.21 -0.44
N GLY A 392 -19.04 6.44 0.65
CA GLY A 392 -20.16 5.52 0.96
C GLY A 392 -20.89 5.95 2.25
N GLN A 393 -22.22 5.81 2.26
CA GLN A 393 -23.15 6.53 3.16
C GLN A 393 -23.18 6.10 4.65
N GLU A 394 -22.46 5.06 5.11
CA GLU A 394 -22.80 4.44 6.42
C GLU A 394 -21.66 4.25 7.46
N GLY A 395 -20.42 4.68 7.20
CA GLY A 395 -19.26 4.35 8.06
C GLY A 395 -18.59 5.52 8.82
N VAL A 396 -19.23 6.13 9.83
CA VAL A 396 -18.67 7.31 10.54
C VAL A 396 -17.36 7.00 11.30
N ALA A 397 -17.19 5.78 11.83
CA ALA A 397 -15.98 5.39 12.56
C ALA A 397 -14.78 5.10 11.63
N GLY A 398 -15.03 4.48 10.46
CA GLY A 398 -14.00 4.16 9.46
C GLY A 398 -13.38 5.40 8.83
N MET A 399 -14.17 6.47 8.63
CA MET A 399 -13.71 7.73 8.05
C MET A 399 -12.65 8.42 8.91
N ARG A 400 -12.79 8.41 10.24
CA ARG A 400 -11.81 9.03 11.15
C ARG A 400 -10.47 8.28 11.16
N ILE A 401 -10.52 6.94 11.20
CA ILE A 401 -9.31 6.10 11.20
C ILE A 401 -8.60 6.21 9.84
N GLY A 402 -9.35 6.16 8.74
CA GLY A 402 -8.81 6.33 7.38
C GLY A 402 -8.14 7.68 7.20
N GLN A 403 -8.81 8.76 7.61
CA GLN A 403 -8.27 10.12 7.56
C GLN A 403 -7.01 10.28 8.43
N ALA A 404 -6.99 9.73 9.64
CA ALA A 404 -5.82 9.77 10.52
C ALA A 404 -4.61 9.03 9.93
N LEU A 405 -4.82 7.83 9.36
CA LEU A 405 -3.76 7.05 8.71
C LEU A 405 -3.21 7.74 7.47
N LEU A 406 -4.06 8.38 6.67
CA LEU A 406 -3.65 9.14 5.49
C LEU A 406 -2.88 10.41 5.87
N ALA A 407 -3.37 11.15 6.87
CA ALA A 407 -2.68 12.32 7.40
C ALA A 407 -1.31 11.92 7.94
N LEU A 408 -1.20 10.79 8.67
CA LEU A 408 0.07 10.23 9.13
C LEU A 408 0.99 9.82 7.96
N GLY A 409 0.45 9.17 6.93
CA GLY A 409 1.21 8.83 5.73
C GLY A 409 1.75 10.07 5.00
N PHE A 410 0.92 11.11 4.90
CA PHE A 410 1.28 12.38 4.28
C PHE A 410 2.36 13.13 5.06
N THR A 411 2.28 13.17 6.39
CA THR A 411 3.30 13.83 7.22
C THR A 411 4.65 13.14 7.12
N VAL A 412 4.69 11.81 7.15
CA VAL A 412 5.93 11.03 6.95
C VAL A 412 6.51 11.29 5.56
N LEU A 413 5.66 11.36 4.54
CA LEU A 413 6.08 11.62 3.17
C LEU A 413 6.66 13.04 3.00
N LEU A 414 6.02 14.04 3.60
CA LEU A 414 6.50 15.43 3.63
C LEU A 414 7.83 15.52 4.38
N ALA A 415 7.95 14.87 5.53
CA ALA A 415 9.20 14.81 6.31
C ALA A 415 10.34 14.21 5.50
N TRP A 416 10.06 13.12 4.77
CA TRP A 416 11.05 12.49 3.89
C TRP A 416 11.47 13.42 2.74
N LEU A 417 10.53 14.18 2.17
CA LEU A 417 10.81 15.19 1.14
C LEU A 417 11.69 16.31 1.70
N VAL A 418 11.31 16.88 2.85
CA VAL A 418 12.08 17.94 3.55
C VAL A 418 13.50 17.46 3.84
N TRP A 419 13.67 16.21 4.29
CA TRP A 419 14.99 15.62 4.50
C TRP A 419 15.82 15.56 3.22
N ILE A 420 15.24 15.16 2.09
CA ILE A 420 15.95 15.12 0.80
C ILE A 420 16.42 16.52 0.39
N PHE A 421 15.58 17.54 0.57
CA PHE A 421 15.95 18.94 0.30
C PHE A 421 17.04 19.43 1.24
N ALA A 422 16.91 19.19 2.55
CA ALA A 422 17.90 19.59 3.55
C ALA A 422 19.26 18.93 3.31
N ASP A 423 19.30 17.62 3.12
CA ASP A 423 20.54 16.89 2.81
C ASP A 423 21.21 17.43 1.54
N THR A 424 20.42 17.76 0.52
CA THR A 424 20.94 18.36 -0.72
C THR A 424 21.51 19.75 -0.47
N ALA A 425 20.82 20.59 0.31
CA ALA A 425 21.28 21.93 0.64
C ALA A 425 22.60 21.89 1.43
N ILE A 426 22.71 20.99 2.41
CA ILE A 426 23.95 20.75 3.18
C ILE A 426 25.10 20.36 2.24
N GLN A 427 24.86 19.41 1.34
CA GLN A 427 25.88 18.97 0.38
C GLN A 427 26.33 20.11 -0.55
N ARG A 428 25.38 20.93 -1.05
CA ARG A 428 25.74 22.08 -1.90
C ARG A 428 26.51 23.13 -1.10
N ALA A 429 26.05 23.52 0.08
CA ALA A 429 26.67 24.56 0.89
C ALA A 429 28.10 24.19 1.32
N LEU A 430 28.33 22.96 1.75
CA LEU A 430 29.62 22.51 2.31
C LEU A 430 30.62 22.05 1.24
N ILE A 431 30.17 21.55 0.08
CA ILE A 431 31.06 21.06 -0.99
C ILE A 431 31.37 22.17 -2.02
N SER A 432 30.45 23.12 -2.26
CA SER A 432 30.70 24.24 -3.19
C SER A 432 31.69 25.27 -2.63
N SER A 433 31.65 25.52 -1.32
CA SER A 433 32.56 26.43 -0.61
C SER A 433 34.02 25.94 -0.58
N GLY A 434 34.27 24.65 -0.84
CA GLY A 434 35.62 24.10 -0.97
C GLY A 434 36.30 24.33 -2.32
N ARG A 435 35.59 24.81 -3.36
CA ARG A 435 36.15 25.00 -4.71
C ARG A 435 36.72 26.39 -4.99
N SER A 436 36.31 27.43 -4.27
CA SER A 436 36.76 28.81 -4.55
C SER A 436 37.93 29.31 -3.70
N ARG A 437 38.33 28.61 -2.63
CA ARG A 437 39.41 29.07 -1.74
C ARG A 437 40.32 27.92 -1.29
N GLY A 438 41.57 27.96 -1.73
CA GLY A 438 42.74 27.39 -1.03
C GLY A 438 42.67 25.93 -0.55
N ARG A 439 43.23 25.06 -1.39
CA ARG A 439 43.61 23.64 -1.23
C ARG A 439 43.93 23.16 0.22
N ARG A 440 43.30 22.03 0.61
CA ARG A 440 43.62 21.05 1.68
C ARG A 440 43.17 21.28 3.14
N VAL A 441 43.22 22.47 3.72
CA VAL A 441 42.88 22.64 5.17
C VAL A 441 41.37 22.56 5.45
N ASN A 442 40.52 22.99 4.52
CA ASN A 442 39.06 22.95 4.69
C ASN A 442 38.45 21.54 4.56
N GLN A 443 39.16 20.59 3.93
CA GLN A 443 38.59 19.27 3.63
C GLN A 443 38.43 18.40 4.88
N ALA A 444 39.33 18.52 5.87
CA ALA A 444 39.23 17.78 7.13
C ALA A 444 38.14 18.35 8.05
N ARG A 445 38.00 19.68 8.15
CA ARG A 445 36.92 20.33 8.93
C ARG A 445 35.55 20.11 8.31
N ALA A 446 35.44 20.14 6.98
CA ALA A 446 34.18 19.84 6.30
C ALA A 446 33.73 18.39 6.57
N GLN A 447 34.66 17.43 6.69
CA GLN A 447 34.34 16.03 6.96
C GLN A 447 33.79 15.77 8.37
N THR A 448 34.15 16.59 9.37
CA THR A 448 33.64 16.47 10.74
C THR A 448 32.39 17.29 11.01
N ILE A 449 32.25 18.48 10.39
CA ILE A 449 31.07 19.35 10.59
C ILE A 449 29.84 18.84 9.83
N THR A 450 30.03 18.31 8.61
CA THR A 450 28.92 17.79 7.78
C THR A 450 28.05 16.76 8.50
N PRO A 451 28.60 15.67 9.10
CA PRO A 451 27.79 14.67 9.79
C PRO A 451 27.09 15.24 11.03
N MET A 452 27.71 16.18 11.75
CA MET A 452 27.10 16.81 12.92
C MET A 452 25.86 17.63 12.54
N ILE A 453 25.96 18.51 11.53
CA ILE A 453 24.81 19.29 11.03
C ILE A 453 23.71 18.38 10.50
N ARG A 454 24.09 17.32 9.78
CA ARG A 454 23.16 16.34 9.24
C ARG A 454 22.38 15.62 10.34
N ASN A 455 23.06 15.22 11.42
CA ASN A 455 22.41 14.57 12.57
C ASN A 455 21.49 15.53 13.31
N VAL A 456 21.88 16.80 13.50
CA VAL A 456 21.02 17.81 14.15
C VAL A 456 19.74 18.02 13.34
N ILE A 457 19.86 18.28 12.03
CA ILE A 457 18.69 18.49 11.15
C ILE A 457 17.82 17.24 11.10
N PHE A 458 18.41 16.05 11.04
CA PHE A 458 17.67 14.79 11.08
C PHE A 458 16.86 14.67 12.38
N ALA A 459 17.50 14.89 13.53
CA ALA A 459 16.85 14.83 14.83
C ALA A 459 15.70 15.84 14.93
N THR A 460 15.89 17.08 14.46
CA THR A 460 14.82 18.10 14.42
C THR A 460 13.64 17.66 13.57
N ILE A 461 13.88 17.14 12.36
CA ILE A 461 12.81 16.64 11.47
C ILE A 461 12.07 15.48 12.14
N VAL A 462 12.78 14.54 12.78
CA VAL A 462 12.17 13.40 13.48
C VAL A 462 11.29 13.88 14.64
N VAL A 463 11.76 14.80 15.47
CA VAL A 463 10.97 15.35 16.59
C VAL A 463 9.69 16.02 16.09
N ILE A 464 9.79 16.89 15.07
CA ILE A 464 8.63 17.57 14.49
C ILE A 464 7.66 16.55 13.88
N THR A 465 8.16 15.59 13.11
CA THR A 465 7.33 14.57 12.46
C THR A 465 6.61 13.69 13.49
N SER A 466 7.27 13.34 14.59
CA SER A 466 6.66 12.58 15.69
C SER A 466 5.54 13.38 16.39
N ILE A 467 5.76 14.67 16.66
CA ILE A 467 4.74 15.54 17.27
C ILE A 467 3.54 15.65 16.33
N VAL A 468 3.75 16.00 15.06
CA VAL A 468 2.64 16.14 14.09
C VAL A 468 1.95 14.79 13.85
N GLY A 469 2.70 13.69 13.82
CA GLY A 469 2.16 12.33 13.69
C GLY A 469 1.24 11.95 14.86
N LEU A 470 1.65 12.26 16.10
CA LEU A 470 0.82 12.04 17.29
C LEU A 470 -0.43 12.93 17.29
N ALA A 471 -0.32 14.19 16.85
CA ALA A 471 -1.45 15.09 16.71
C ALA A 471 -2.51 14.54 15.73
N ASN A 472 -2.07 13.98 14.60
CA ASN A 472 -2.97 13.36 13.62
C ASN A 472 -3.70 12.11 14.16
N LEU A 473 -3.14 11.44 15.16
CA LEU A 473 -3.77 10.31 15.85
C LEU A 473 -4.74 10.76 16.97
N GLY A 474 -4.93 12.07 17.15
CA GLY A 474 -5.79 12.63 18.20
C GLY A 474 -5.14 12.71 19.58
N VAL A 475 -3.83 12.45 19.69
CA VAL A 475 -3.10 12.59 20.96
C VAL A 475 -2.88 14.07 21.25
N ASN A 476 -3.15 14.51 22.47
CA ASN A 476 -2.87 15.88 22.88
C ASN A 476 -1.35 16.12 22.91
N VAL A 477 -0.86 16.91 21.95
CA VAL A 477 0.56 17.23 21.80
C VAL A 477 1.02 18.44 22.63
N THR A 478 0.12 19.12 23.33
CA THR A 478 0.45 20.30 24.15
C THR A 478 1.56 20.02 25.16
N PRO A 479 1.56 18.88 25.91
CA PRO A 479 2.65 18.57 26.84
C PRO A 479 3.99 18.33 26.13
N LEU A 480 3.97 17.67 24.97
CA LEU A 480 5.18 17.43 24.16
C LEU A 480 5.75 18.74 23.62
N LEU A 481 4.87 19.64 23.19
CA LEU A 481 5.25 20.95 22.66
C LEU A 481 5.79 21.86 23.77
N ALA A 482 5.20 21.81 24.98
CA ALA A 482 5.72 22.48 26.17
C ALA A 482 7.10 21.95 26.56
N GLY A 483 7.29 20.62 26.61
CA GLY A 483 8.58 20.00 26.89
C GLY A 483 9.65 20.34 25.85
N ALA A 484 9.31 20.29 24.56
CA ALA A 484 10.18 20.73 23.47
C ALA A 484 10.53 22.22 23.59
N GLY A 485 9.60 23.06 24.05
CA GLY A 485 9.83 24.48 24.33
C GLY A 485 10.90 24.71 25.41
N VAL A 486 10.85 23.97 26.53
CA VAL A 486 11.87 24.06 27.59
C VAL A 486 13.25 23.64 27.10
N ILE A 487 13.34 22.54 26.34
CA ILE A 487 14.60 22.10 25.72
C ILE A 487 15.12 23.17 24.75
N GLY A 488 14.23 23.76 23.95
CA GLY A 488 14.55 24.85 23.03
C GLY A 488 15.10 26.08 23.75
N LEU A 489 14.51 26.45 24.89
CA LEU A 489 14.98 27.55 25.74
C LEU A 489 16.38 27.28 26.30
N ALA A 490 16.62 26.06 26.82
CA ALA A 490 17.93 25.67 27.33
C ALA A 490 19.02 25.71 26.24
N LEU A 491 18.71 25.23 25.03
CA LEU A 491 19.60 25.34 23.88
C LEU A 491 19.82 26.79 23.46
N GLY A 492 18.78 27.63 23.52
CA GLY A 492 18.85 29.06 23.25
C GLY A 492 19.81 29.79 24.18
N PHE A 493 19.72 29.53 25.49
CA PHE A 493 20.67 30.08 26.47
C PHE A 493 22.10 29.56 26.24
N GLY A 494 22.27 28.28 25.92
CA GLY A 494 23.59 27.73 25.60
C GLY A 494 24.23 28.33 24.35
N ALA A 495 23.42 28.79 23.39
CA ALA A 495 23.87 29.40 22.15
C ALA A 495 23.95 30.94 22.20
N GLN A 496 23.55 31.58 23.30
CA GLN A 496 23.42 33.04 23.41
C GLN A 496 24.71 33.78 23.06
N THR A 497 25.85 33.33 23.59
CA THR A 497 27.17 33.94 23.33
C THR A 497 27.58 33.83 21.86
N LEU A 498 27.25 32.73 21.20
CA LEU A 498 27.53 32.52 19.78
C LEU A 498 26.68 33.46 18.90
N VAL A 499 25.42 33.67 19.26
CA VAL A 499 24.54 34.61 18.55
C VAL A 499 25.04 36.05 18.74
N GLN A 500 25.44 36.41 19.97
CA GLN A 500 26.03 37.71 20.25
C GLN A 500 27.31 37.93 19.43
N ASP A 501 28.22 36.96 19.39
CA ASP A 501 29.44 37.06 18.56
C ASP A 501 29.12 37.34 17.09
N LEU A 502 28.11 36.66 16.54
CA LEU A 502 27.75 36.78 15.13
C LEU A 502 27.13 38.14 14.81
N ILE A 503 26.22 38.62 15.66
CA ILE A 503 25.57 39.92 15.48
C ILE A 503 26.61 41.04 15.59
N THR A 504 27.41 41.04 16.66
CA THR A 504 28.47 42.04 16.86
C THR A 504 29.49 42.00 15.72
N GLY A 505 29.89 40.80 15.27
CA GLY A 505 30.80 40.64 14.14
C GLY A 505 30.26 41.20 12.83
N ILE A 506 28.97 40.99 12.54
CA ILE A 506 28.32 41.56 11.34
C ILE A 506 28.30 43.08 11.41
N PHE A 507 27.95 43.68 12.55
CA PHE A 507 27.96 45.14 12.72
C PHE A 507 29.36 45.73 12.54
N ILE A 508 30.40 45.13 13.14
CA ILE A 508 31.79 45.59 12.97
C ILE A 508 32.20 45.61 11.49
N ILE A 509 31.80 44.60 10.72
CA ILE A 509 32.13 44.51 9.29
C ILE A 509 31.31 45.50 8.46
N ILE A 510 30.02 45.69 8.76
CA ILE A 510 29.13 46.60 8.01
C ILE A 510 29.48 48.07 8.27
N GLU A 511 29.75 48.41 9.52
CA GLU A 511 30.14 49.77 9.95
C GLU A 511 31.61 50.05 9.66
N ASP A 512 32.35 49.05 9.18
CA ASP A 512 33.79 49.11 8.94
C ASP A 512 34.54 49.63 10.18
N SER A 513 34.10 49.26 11.38
CA SER A 513 34.67 49.77 12.65
C SER A 513 36.07 49.22 12.91
N LEU A 514 36.43 48.11 12.25
CA LEU A 514 37.72 47.46 12.35
C LEU A 514 38.07 46.77 11.03
N ALA A 515 39.19 47.16 10.43
CA ALA A 515 39.69 46.58 9.19
C ALA A 515 40.92 45.67 9.44
N VAL A 516 41.27 44.88 8.43
CA VAL A 516 42.56 44.16 8.40
C VAL A 516 43.67 45.19 8.24
N ASP A 517 44.80 44.97 8.92
CA ASP A 517 45.96 45.86 9.03
C ASP A 517 45.77 47.11 9.92
N ASP A 518 44.62 47.27 10.59
CA ASP A 518 44.46 48.31 11.60
C ASP A 518 45.30 47.98 12.86
N PHE A 519 45.99 48.98 13.41
CA PHE A 519 46.62 48.91 14.73
C PHE A 519 45.63 49.32 15.82
N VAL A 520 45.29 48.37 16.68
CA VAL A 520 44.18 48.50 17.63
C VAL A 520 44.54 47.95 19.00
N GLN A 521 43.88 48.48 20.02
CA GLN A 521 43.88 47.91 21.37
C GLN A 521 42.50 47.33 21.69
N ILE A 522 42.47 46.04 22.01
CA ILE A 522 41.25 45.28 22.32
C ILE A 522 41.50 44.44 23.57
N ASN A 523 40.66 44.60 24.60
CA ASN A 523 40.75 43.88 25.88
C ASN A 523 42.15 43.92 26.53
N GLY A 524 42.84 45.06 26.45
CA GLY A 524 44.17 45.25 27.01
C GLY A 524 45.32 44.70 26.16
N HIS A 525 45.05 44.01 25.06
CA HIS A 525 46.05 43.58 24.09
C HIS A 525 46.18 44.62 22.97
N ILE A 526 47.41 45.05 22.69
CA ILE A 526 47.75 46.03 21.64
C ILE A 526 48.38 45.25 20.47
N GLY A 527 48.00 45.54 19.23
CA GLY A 527 48.60 44.86 18.09
C GLY A 527 47.93 45.18 16.76
N THR A 528 48.43 44.54 15.70
CA THR A 528 47.90 44.70 14.34
C THR A 528 46.87 43.62 14.03
N VAL A 529 45.75 43.98 13.40
CA VAL A 529 44.70 43.03 13.00
C VAL A 529 45.15 42.24 11.77
N GLU A 530 45.33 40.94 11.93
CA GLU A 530 45.77 40.06 10.82
C GLU A 530 44.61 39.46 10.02
N GLY A 531 43.45 39.37 10.64
CA GLY A 531 42.33 38.70 10.00
C GLY A 531 41.06 38.73 10.83
N LEU A 532 39.96 38.95 10.12
CA LEU A 532 38.61 38.94 10.65
C LEU A 532 37.88 37.71 10.13
N THR A 533 37.16 37.05 11.02
CA THR A 533 36.18 36.04 10.67
C THR A 533 34.81 36.53 11.11
N LEU A 534 33.74 35.78 10.85
CA LEU A 534 32.38 36.14 11.30
C LEU A 534 32.21 36.14 12.84
N ARG A 535 33.17 35.57 13.59
CA ARG A 535 33.04 35.37 15.06
C ARG A 535 34.22 35.88 15.87
N THR A 536 35.41 35.91 15.27
CA THR A 536 36.65 36.23 15.96
C THR A 536 37.52 37.18 15.16
N VAL A 537 38.20 38.07 15.87
CA VAL A 537 39.32 38.86 15.37
C VAL A 537 40.63 38.19 15.75
N ARG A 538 41.62 38.25 14.85
CA ARG A 538 42.99 37.84 15.10
C ARG A 538 43.89 39.06 15.14
N LEU A 539 44.58 39.23 16.25
CA LEU A 539 45.50 40.34 16.52
C LEU A 539 46.89 39.77 16.72
N ARG A 540 47.91 40.45 16.22
CA ARG A 540 49.30 40.11 16.50
C ARG A 540 49.98 41.22 17.28
N ASP A 541 50.47 40.88 18.46
CA ASP A 541 51.22 41.79 19.33
C ASP A 541 52.64 42.02 18.78
N LEU A 542 53.33 43.02 19.31
CA LEU A 542 54.73 43.36 19.02
C LEU A 542 55.68 42.19 19.36
N ASP A 543 55.31 41.37 20.35
CA ASP A 543 56.01 40.12 20.71
C ASP A 543 55.70 38.96 19.74
N ALA A 544 55.03 39.23 18.62
CA ALA A 544 54.60 38.28 17.59
C ALA A 544 53.61 37.19 18.07
N VAL A 545 52.98 37.37 19.24
CA VAL A 545 51.94 36.48 19.75
C VAL A 545 50.60 36.75 19.05
N VAL A 546 49.92 35.70 18.61
CA VAL A 546 48.60 35.79 17.95
C VAL A 546 47.49 35.62 18.98
N HIS A 547 46.73 36.69 19.21
CA HIS A 547 45.54 36.69 20.06
C HIS A 547 44.30 36.46 19.21
N ILE A 548 43.46 35.49 19.62
CA ILE A 548 42.18 35.21 18.98
C ILE A 548 41.07 35.59 19.94
N ILE A 549 40.38 36.70 19.67
CA ILE A 549 39.35 37.25 20.54
C ILE A 549 37.98 37.12 19.87
N THR A 550 36.98 36.67 20.61
CA THR A 550 35.58 36.56 20.17
C THR A 550 34.87 37.90 20.30
N PHE A 551 34.01 38.26 19.34
CA PHE A 551 33.36 39.58 19.31
C PHE A 551 32.48 39.88 20.54
N SER A 552 31.83 38.87 21.13
CA SER A 552 31.03 39.02 22.36
C SER A 552 31.84 39.46 23.58
N ARG A 553 33.17 39.29 23.56
CA ARG A 553 34.06 39.70 24.65
C ARG A 553 34.68 41.07 24.42
N ILE A 554 34.45 41.70 23.28
CA ILE A 554 35.02 43.01 22.97
C ILE A 554 34.10 44.07 23.56
N GLU A 555 34.55 44.71 24.64
CA GLU A 555 33.79 45.79 25.28
C GLU A 555 34.06 47.15 24.62
N SER A 556 35.33 47.39 24.24
CA SER A 556 35.77 48.61 23.58
C SER A 556 36.83 48.30 22.53
N ILE A 557 36.79 49.05 21.43
CA ILE A 557 37.77 48.99 20.35
C ILE A 557 38.45 50.34 20.30
N HIS A 558 39.73 50.37 20.64
CA HIS A 558 40.54 51.57 20.50
C HIS A 558 41.36 51.46 19.22
N ASN A 559 40.88 52.07 18.14
CA ASN A 559 41.56 52.08 16.86
C ASN A 559 42.52 53.27 16.77
N MET A 560 43.82 52.99 16.69
CA MET A 560 44.88 53.99 16.65
C MET A 560 45.28 54.37 15.21
N SER A 561 44.69 53.72 14.21
CA SER A 561 45.04 53.91 12.78
C SER A 561 44.07 54.82 12.03
N ARG A 562 42.99 55.30 12.67
CA ARG A 562 41.92 56.08 12.00
C ARG A 562 41.91 57.57 12.38
N GLN A 563 41.65 58.40 11.37
CA GLN A 563 41.44 59.86 11.40
C GLN A 563 42.58 60.72 11.96
N PHE A 564 42.87 60.66 13.26
CA PHE A 564 43.85 61.53 13.94
C PHE A 564 44.83 60.77 14.85
N GLY A 565 44.86 59.43 14.77
CA GLY A 565 45.82 58.61 15.50
C GLY A 565 47.24 58.82 14.97
N ILE A 566 48.12 59.35 15.83
CA ILE A 566 49.55 59.48 15.54
C ILE A 566 50.19 58.16 15.97
N ALA A 567 50.54 57.33 14.98
CA ALA A 567 51.32 56.11 15.19
C ALA A 567 52.81 56.43 15.35
#